data_AF-A0A7X7DKA2-F1
#
_entry.id   AF-A0A7X7DKA2-F1
#
_cell.length_a   1.000
_cell.length_b   1.000
_cell.length_c   1.000
_cell.angle_alpha   90.00
_cell.angle_beta   90.00
_cell.angle_gamma   90.00
#
_symmetry.space_group_name_H-M   'P 1'
#
loop_
_entity.id
_entity.type
_entity.pdbx_description
1 polymer ?
#
loop_
_entity_poly.entity_id
_entity_poly.type
_entity_poly.pdbx_seq_one_letter_code
_entity_poly.pdbx_strand_id
1 'polypeptide(L)'
;MNSRLPDIVDKLEEGILSNSDIHNSDGLDLTGRNDIYEILDNLLAVLFPSCFSKESFDKQETGFFLSDSLRHISFKLSKHIRDVFKYRCKKTNCQTCDCNERANDTLMQLIESLPSIRAVLMEDIQAAFDGDPAAQFIDEIILSYPCIEAIATYRIAHLLYSIDVPIIPRVMSERAHSRTGIDIHPGAKIGPRFFIDHGTGVVIGETCTIGRNVKLYQGVTLGALSVVDKDGNLKKGEKR
;
A
#
# COMPACT_ATOMS: atom_id res chain seq x y z
N MET A 1 -4.90 31.52 30.06
CA MET A 1 -5.13 30.28 29.29
C MET A 1 -6.64 30.07 29.07
N ASN A 2 -7.44 30.01 30.14
CA ASN A 2 -8.89 29.80 30.07
C ASN A 2 -9.70 30.84 29.27
N SER A 3 -9.23 32.08 29.13
CA SER A 3 -9.93 33.12 28.36
C SER A 3 -9.48 33.25 26.89
N ARG A 4 -8.34 32.66 26.52
CA ARG A 4 -7.76 32.78 25.16
C ARG A 4 -7.86 31.48 24.37
N LEU A 5 -8.03 30.35 25.06
CA LEU A 5 -8.18 29.04 24.45
C LEU A 5 -9.48 28.94 23.62
N PRO A 6 -10.65 29.44 24.09
CA PRO A 6 -11.88 29.42 23.29
C PRO A 6 -11.71 30.13 21.94
N ASP A 7 -11.21 31.37 21.93
CA ASP A 7 -10.97 32.12 20.68
C ASP A 7 -9.98 31.44 19.72
N ILE A 8 -9.01 30.69 20.24
CA ILE A 8 -8.06 29.92 19.41
C ILE A 8 -8.75 28.68 18.84
N VAL A 9 -9.56 27.98 19.65
CA VAL A 9 -10.35 26.83 19.20
C VAL A 9 -11.32 27.27 18.10
N ASP A 10 -12.04 28.37 18.28
CA ASP A 10 -13.00 28.87 17.30
C ASP A 10 -12.31 29.22 15.97
N LYS A 11 -11.15 29.87 16.01
CA LYS A 11 -10.36 30.17 14.80
C LYS A 11 -9.80 28.92 14.11
N LEU A 12 -9.42 27.92 14.90
CA LEU A 12 -8.96 26.63 14.35
C LEU A 12 -10.13 25.87 13.73
N GLU A 13 -11.29 25.84 14.38
CA GLU A 13 -12.50 25.20 13.87
C GLU A 13 -12.95 25.86 12.57
N GLU A 14 -13.01 27.20 12.52
CA GLU A 14 -13.31 27.94 11.30
C GLU A 14 -12.31 27.64 10.17
N GLY A 15 -11.01 27.57 10.49
CA GLY A 15 -9.96 27.22 9.53
C GLY A 15 -10.02 25.77 9.04
N ILE A 16 -10.44 24.83 9.89
CA ILE A 16 -10.58 23.40 9.55
C ILE A 16 -11.83 23.20 8.67
N LEU A 17 -12.97 23.77 9.06
CA LEU A 17 -14.23 23.62 8.34
C LEU A 17 -14.22 24.33 6.97
N SER A 18 -13.45 25.41 6.82
CA SER A 18 -13.32 26.14 5.55
C SER A 18 -12.39 25.47 4.53
N ASN A 19 -11.41 24.67 4.97
CA ASN A 19 -10.36 24.12 4.09
C ASN A 19 -10.41 22.60 3.88
N SER A 20 -11.29 21.88 4.58
CA SER A 20 -11.31 20.42 4.52
C SER A 20 -12.65 19.87 4.03
N ASP A 21 -12.69 19.47 2.76
CA ASP A 21 -13.66 18.50 2.25
C ASP A 21 -13.58 17.14 3.00
N ILE A 22 -12.57 16.96 3.86
CA ILE A 22 -12.15 15.71 4.50
C ILE A 22 -13.01 15.38 5.74
N HIS A 23 -13.65 16.37 6.39
CA HIS A 23 -14.42 16.14 7.62
C HIS A 23 -15.91 15.84 7.42
N ASN A 24 -16.41 15.78 6.19
CA ASN A 24 -17.79 15.40 5.94
C ASN A 24 -17.93 13.88 5.95
N SER A 25 -18.15 13.28 7.14
CA SER A 25 -18.88 12.02 7.42
C SER A 25 -18.67 10.76 6.56
N ASP A 26 -17.74 10.77 5.60
CA ASP A 26 -17.68 9.84 4.46
C ASP A 26 -16.43 8.94 4.51
N GLY A 27 -15.78 8.81 5.68
CA GLY A 27 -14.88 7.69 5.99
C GLY A 27 -13.43 7.78 5.48
N LEU A 28 -12.93 8.97 5.19
CA LEU A 28 -11.55 9.23 4.74
C LEU A 28 -10.73 10.10 5.73
N ASP A 29 -11.05 10.01 7.01
CA ASP A 29 -10.34 10.73 8.06
C ASP A 29 -9.00 10.06 8.43
N LEU A 30 -8.21 10.73 9.29
CA LEU A 30 -6.90 10.26 9.77
C LEU A 30 -6.96 8.91 10.51
N THR A 31 -8.11 8.52 11.07
CA THR A 31 -8.28 7.22 11.74
C THR A 31 -8.25 6.09 10.72
N GLY A 32 -8.82 6.33 9.54
CA GLY A 32 -8.76 5.39 8.43
C GLY A 32 -7.35 5.04 7.99
N ARG A 33 -6.39 5.96 8.10
CA ARG A 33 -4.99 5.67 7.72
C ARG A 33 -4.34 4.62 8.64
N ASN A 34 -4.51 4.76 9.96
CA ASN A 34 -3.90 3.83 10.91
C ASN A 34 -4.56 2.44 10.82
N ASP A 35 -5.87 2.38 10.58
CA ASP A 35 -6.55 1.10 10.32
C ASP A 35 -6.01 0.42 9.05
N ILE A 36 -5.77 1.16 7.97
CA ILE A 36 -5.14 0.62 6.76
C ILE A 36 -3.73 0.08 7.04
N TYR A 37 -2.97 0.73 7.93
CA TYR A 37 -1.65 0.23 8.34
C TYR A 37 -1.76 -1.10 9.09
N GLU A 38 -2.67 -1.21 10.04
CA GLU A 38 -2.91 -2.49 10.74
C GLU A 38 -3.38 -3.60 9.79
N ILE A 39 -4.26 -3.28 8.84
CA ILE A 39 -4.72 -4.22 7.82
C ILE A 39 -3.53 -4.71 6.98
N LEU A 40 -2.64 -3.79 6.57
CA LEU A 40 -1.45 -4.16 5.82
C LEU A 40 -0.51 -5.06 6.63
N ASP A 41 -0.31 -4.79 7.93
CA ASP A 41 0.47 -5.68 8.80
C ASP A 41 -0.12 -7.09 8.84
N ASN A 42 -1.44 -7.21 8.97
CA ASN A 42 -2.11 -8.51 8.98
C ASN A 42 -2.01 -9.22 7.62
N LEU A 43 -2.08 -8.48 6.50
CA LEU A 43 -1.87 -9.05 5.16
C LEU A 43 -0.43 -9.57 5.00
N LEU A 44 0.57 -8.82 5.48
CA LEU A 44 1.96 -9.28 5.47
C LEU A 44 2.15 -10.53 6.35
N ALA A 45 1.48 -10.59 7.51
CA ALA A 45 1.49 -11.77 8.38
C ALA A 45 0.81 -12.99 7.75
N VAL A 46 -0.19 -12.80 6.88
CA VAL A 46 -0.80 -13.88 6.09
C VAL A 46 0.16 -14.39 5.01
N LEU A 47 0.89 -13.51 4.34
CA LEU A 47 1.84 -13.88 3.28
C LEU A 47 3.12 -14.53 3.83
N PHE A 48 3.58 -14.03 4.99
CA PHE A 48 4.78 -14.47 5.69
C PHE A 48 4.47 -14.75 7.16
N PRO A 49 3.77 -15.86 7.44
CA PRO A 49 3.42 -16.22 8.79
C PRO A 49 4.68 -16.44 9.64
N SER A 50 4.59 -16.13 10.93
CA SER A 50 5.71 -16.15 11.90
C SER A 50 6.76 -15.04 11.75
N CYS A 51 6.96 -14.45 10.57
CA CYS A 51 7.92 -13.35 10.37
C CYS A 51 7.30 -11.98 10.65
N PHE A 52 6.03 -11.80 10.27
CA PHE A 52 5.26 -10.57 10.50
C PHE A 52 4.12 -10.76 11.50
N SER A 53 3.96 -11.97 12.05
CA SER A 53 2.98 -12.27 13.09
C SER A 53 3.43 -11.71 14.44
N LYS A 54 2.48 -11.19 15.23
CA LYS A 54 2.76 -10.73 16.61
C LYS A 54 3.04 -11.90 17.58
N GLU A 55 2.56 -13.09 17.24
CA GLU A 55 2.66 -14.29 18.06
C GLU A 55 3.24 -15.44 17.23
N SER A 56 4.07 -16.27 17.86
CA SER A 56 4.53 -17.55 17.30
C SER A 56 3.44 -18.60 17.46
N PHE A 57 3.22 -19.43 16.45
CA PHE A 57 2.26 -20.52 16.48
C PHE A 57 2.81 -21.75 15.76
N ASP A 58 2.28 -22.91 16.09
CA ASP A 58 2.74 -24.18 15.52
C ASP A 58 2.22 -24.38 14.09
N LYS A 59 2.90 -25.23 13.31
CA LYS A 59 2.46 -25.60 11.94
C LYS A 59 1.03 -26.13 11.91
N GLN A 60 0.57 -26.77 12.99
CA GLN A 60 -0.78 -27.31 13.11
C GLN A 60 -1.84 -26.21 13.27
N GLU A 61 -1.45 -25.04 13.78
CA GLU A 61 -2.33 -23.88 14.04
C GLU A 61 -2.40 -22.92 12.85
N THR A 62 -1.57 -23.14 11.82
CA THR A 62 -1.49 -22.25 10.64
C THR A 62 -2.86 -22.05 9.98
N GLY A 63 -3.66 -23.11 9.83
CA GLY A 63 -4.99 -22.99 9.23
C GLY A 63 -5.95 -22.12 10.05
N PHE A 64 -5.87 -22.21 11.38
CA PHE A 64 -6.67 -21.38 12.29
C PHE A 64 -6.22 -19.91 12.21
N PHE A 65 -4.92 -19.65 12.32
CA PHE A 65 -4.34 -18.31 12.20
C PHE A 65 -4.76 -17.63 10.88
N LEU A 66 -4.62 -18.33 9.75
CA LEU A 66 -4.98 -17.79 8.44
C LEU A 66 -6.48 -17.48 8.36
N SER A 67 -7.33 -18.37 8.87
CA SER A 67 -8.78 -18.19 8.85
C SER A 67 -9.23 -16.99 9.69
N ASP A 68 -8.67 -16.85 10.89
CA ASP A 68 -8.98 -15.73 11.79
C ASP A 68 -8.47 -14.40 11.23
N SER A 69 -7.21 -14.37 10.78
CA SER A 69 -6.59 -13.19 10.19
C SER A 69 -7.37 -12.70 8.97
N LEU A 70 -7.72 -13.60 8.04
CA LEU A 70 -8.48 -13.23 6.84
C LEU A 70 -9.88 -12.74 7.16
N ARG A 71 -10.56 -13.30 8.17
CA ARG A 71 -11.87 -12.81 8.62
C ARG A 71 -11.77 -11.39 9.19
N HIS A 72 -10.76 -11.13 10.01
CA HIS A 72 -10.53 -9.80 10.60
C HIS A 72 -10.17 -8.76 9.53
N ILE A 73 -9.25 -9.11 8.62
CA ILE A 73 -8.91 -8.29 7.46
C ILE A 73 -10.16 -7.97 6.63
N SER A 74 -10.99 -8.99 6.34
CA SER A 74 -12.21 -8.83 5.55
C SER A 74 -13.18 -7.83 6.16
N PHE A 75 -13.41 -7.96 7.47
CA PHE A 75 -14.31 -7.07 8.20
C PHE A 75 -13.84 -5.62 8.18
N LYS A 76 -12.56 -5.37 8.50
CA LYS A 76 -12.01 -4.02 8.53
C LYS A 76 -11.87 -3.41 7.13
N LEU A 77 -11.32 -4.16 6.18
CA LEU A 77 -10.97 -3.64 4.85
C LEU A 77 -12.20 -3.36 3.98
N SER A 78 -13.27 -4.17 4.09
CA SER A 78 -14.53 -3.94 3.35
C SER A 78 -15.09 -2.53 3.62
N LYS A 79 -15.02 -2.07 4.88
CA LYS A 79 -15.44 -0.72 5.26
C LYS A 79 -14.64 0.34 4.51
N HIS A 80 -13.31 0.27 4.56
CA HIS A 80 -12.47 1.28 3.91
C HIS A 80 -12.62 1.28 2.39
N ILE A 81 -12.65 0.11 1.74
CA ILE A 81 -12.83 0.01 0.29
C ILE A 81 -14.16 0.67 -0.14
N ARG A 82 -15.25 0.37 0.59
CA ARG A 82 -16.55 0.99 0.34
C ARG A 82 -16.51 2.50 0.50
N ASP A 83 -15.89 2.99 1.56
CA ASP A 83 -15.87 4.42 1.88
C ASP A 83 -15.07 5.21 0.83
N VAL A 84 -13.93 4.68 0.37
CA VAL A 84 -13.16 5.31 -0.71
C VAL A 84 -13.88 5.25 -2.07
N PHE A 85 -14.69 4.22 -2.34
CA PHE A 85 -15.55 4.18 -3.52
C PHE A 85 -16.69 5.20 -3.46
N LYS A 86 -17.34 5.35 -2.31
CA LYS A 86 -18.37 6.39 -2.10
C LYS A 86 -17.79 7.78 -2.31
N TYR A 87 -16.60 8.03 -1.77
CA TYR A 87 -15.87 9.27 -1.98
C TYR A 87 -15.60 9.56 -3.46
N ARG A 88 -15.08 8.57 -4.20
CA ARG A 88 -14.86 8.70 -5.66
C ARG A 88 -16.18 8.97 -6.39
N CYS A 89 -17.24 8.23 -6.08
CA CYS A 89 -18.56 8.39 -6.70
C CYS A 89 -19.16 9.78 -6.46
N LYS A 90 -19.02 10.33 -5.25
CA LYS A 90 -19.45 11.69 -4.90
C LYS A 90 -18.69 12.74 -5.71
N LYS A 91 -17.36 12.61 -5.83
CA LYS A 91 -16.53 13.53 -6.63
C LYS A 91 -16.80 13.43 -8.14
N THR A 92 -17.19 12.26 -8.65
CA THR A 92 -17.49 12.04 -10.08
C THR A 92 -18.97 12.14 -10.44
N ASN A 93 -19.86 12.54 -9.52
CA ASN A 93 -21.32 12.57 -9.71
C ASN A 93 -21.90 11.25 -10.25
N CYS A 94 -21.43 10.11 -9.72
CA CYS A 94 -21.91 8.79 -10.14
C CYS A 94 -23.32 8.53 -9.59
N GLN A 95 -24.26 8.09 -10.44
CA GLN A 95 -25.68 7.92 -10.08
C GLN A 95 -26.12 6.46 -9.92
N THR A 96 -25.36 5.48 -10.41
CA THR A 96 -25.80 4.08 -10.57
C THR A 96 -24.88 3.04 -9.95
N CYS A 97 -23.86 3.46 -9.19
CA CYS A 97 -22.87 2.55 -8.60
C CYS A 97 -23.39 1.92 -7.29
N ASP A 98 -23.37 0.58 -7.21
CA ASP A 98 -23.41 -0.11 -5.92
C ASP A 98 -22.00 -0.19 -5.33
N CYS A 99 -21.66 0.78 -4.48
CA CYS A 99 -20.37 0.82 -3.81
C CYS A 99 -20.17 -0.34 -2.81
N ASN A 100 -21.25 -0.97 -2.32
CA ASN A 100 -21.13 -2.09 -1.37
C ASN A 100 -20.78 -3.37 -2.11
N GLU A 101 -21.50 -3.68 -3.19
CA GLU A 101 -21.24 -4.84 -4.04
C GLU A 101 -19.81 -4.76 -4.59
N ARG A 102 -19.44 -3.62 -5.18
CA ARG A 102 -18.09 -3.39 -5.70
C ARG A 102 -17.00 -3.56 -4.64
N ALA A 103 -17.25 -3.13 -3.40
CA ALA A 103 -16.29 -3.30 -2.30
C ALA A 103 -16.13 -4.78 -1.90
N ASN A 104 -17.22 -5.54 -1.87
CA ASN A 104 -17.19 -6.97 -1.59
C ASN A 104 -16.45 -7.75 -2.69
N ASP A 105 -16.73 -7.45 -3.97
CA ASP A 105 -16.05 -8.08 -5.10
C ASP A 105 -14.54 -7.79 -5.07
N THR A 106 -14.17 -6.54 -4.80
CA THR A 106 -12.77 -6.12 -4.66
C THR A 106 -12.07 -6.89 -3.54
N LEU A 107 -12.74 -7.04 -2.39
CA LEU A 107 -12.19 -7.77 -1.26
C LEU A 107 -12.00 -9.25 -1.59
N MET A 108 -12.98 -9.89 -2.23
CA MET A 108 -12.87 -11.29 -2.65
C MET A 108 -11.73 -11.48 -3.64
N GLN A 109 -11.60 -10.61 -4.64
CA GLN A 109 -10.48 -10.65 -5.59
C GLN A 109 -9.12 -10.51 -4.90
N LEU A 110 -8.99 -9.66 -3.89
CA LEU A 110 -7.77 -9.56 -3.08
C LEU A 110 -7.46 -10.89 -2.39
N ILE A 111 -8.42 -11.45 -1.67
CA ILE A 111 -8.24 -12.70 -0.89
C ILE A 111 -7.88 -13.86 -1.81
N GLU A 112 -8.59 -14.02 -2.93
CA GLU A 112 -8.34 -15.06 -3.93
C GLU A 112 -6.96 -14.91 -4.60
N SER A 113 -6.44 -13.69 -4.68
CA SER A 113 -5.12 -13.41 -5.27
C SER A 113 -3.96 -13.66 -4.31
N LEU A 114 -4.18 -13.71 -2.99
CA LEU A 114 -3.10 -13.85 -2.00
C LEU A 114 -2.17 -15.05 -2.25
N PRO A 115 -2.65 -16.26 -2.62
CA PRO A 115 -1.77 -17.39 -2.95
C PRO A 115 -0.83 -17.09 -4.12
N SER A 116 -1.33 -16.45 -5.19
CA SER A 116 -0.51 -16.07 -6.34
C SER A 116 0.48 -14.95 -6.02
N ILE A 117 0.08 -13.95 -5.24
CA ILE A 117 0.96 -12.89 -4.74
C ILE A 117 2.09 -13.52 -3.92
N ARG A 118 1.75 -14.45 -3.01
CA ARG A 118 2.74 -15.16 -2.21
C ARG A 118 3.71 -15.95 -3.08
N ALA A 119 3.23 -16.65 -4.11
CA ALA A 119 4.10 -17.41 -5.02
C ALA A 119 5.12 -16.50 -5.72
N VAL A 120 4.69 -15.35 -6.24
CA VAL A 120 5.59 -14.37 -6.85
C VAL A 120 6.57 -13.78 -5.83
N LEU A 121 6.13 -13.54 -4.60
CA LEU A 121 7.03 -13.05 -3.54
C LEU A 121 8.11 -14.07 -3.17
N MET A 122 7.80 -15.37 -3.21
CA MET A 122 8.83 -16.41 -3.02
C MET A 122 9.88 -16.36 -4.15
N GLU A 123 9.48 -16.04 -5.39
CA GLU A 123 10.41 -15.82 -6.48
C GLU A 123 11.31 -14.59 -6.27
N ASP A 124 10.76 -13.50 -5.70
CA ASP A 124 11.52 -12.29 -5.35
C ASP A 124 12.52 -12.55 -4.23
N ILE A 125 12.10 -13.28 -3.18
CA ILE A 125 12.99 -13.71 -2.09
C ILE A 125 14.14 -14.57 -2.63
N GLN A 126 13.85 -15.49 -3.54
CA GLN A 126 14.90 -16.27 -4.19
C GLN A 126 15.84 -15.38 -5.02
N ALA A 127 15.32 -14.35 -5.68
CA ALA A 127 16.16 -13.40 -6.42
C ALA A 127 17.04 -12.54 -5.49
N ALA A 128 16.58 -12.22 -4.28
CA ALA A 128 17.39 -11.57 -3.25
C ALA A 128 18.52 -12.49 -2.79
N PHE A 129 18.21 -13.76 -2.50
CA PHE A 129 19.21 -14.76 -2.10
C PHE A 129 20.27 -15.02 -3.18
N ASP A 130 19.84 -15.18 -4.43
CA ASP A 130 20.76 -15.36 -5.55
C ASP A 130 21.56 -14.08 -5.85
N GLY A 131 20.99 -12.92 -5.50
CA GLY A 131 21.47 -11.60 -5.90
C GLY A 131 22.43 -10.93 -4.92
N ASP A 132 22.45 -11.38 -3.66
CA ASP A 132 23.31 -10.93 -2.57
C ASP A 132 24.21 -12.07 -2.06
N PRO A 133 25.51 -12.07 -2.42
CA PRO A 133 26.46 -13.09 -1.95
C PRO A 133 26.66 -13.14 -0.44
N ALA A 134 26.24 -12.11 0.31
CA ALA A 134 26.36 -12.07 1.76
C ALA A 134 25.19 -12.77 2.47
N ALA A 135 24.07 -12.99 1.78
CA ALA A 135 22.91 -13.66 2.34
C ALA A 135 23.23 -15.12 2.66
N GLN A 136 23.09 -15.52 3.93
CA GLN A 136 23.40 -16.89 4.35
C GLN A 136 22.16 -17.79 4.30
N PHE A 137 20.99 -17.23 4.61
CA PHE A 137 19.75 -17.98 4.73
C PHE A 137 18.56 -17.21 4.15
N ILE A 138 17.59 -17.93 3.59
CA ILE A 138 16.33 -17.35 3.12
C ILE A 138 15.55 -16.69 4.26
N ASP A 139 15.59 -17.29 5.46
CA ASP A 139 14.88 -16.77 6.63
C ASP A 139 15.46 -15.41 7.08
N GLU A 140 16.77 -15.21 6.97
CA GLU A 140 17.42 -13.92 7.24
C GLU A 140 16.89 -12.83 6.30
N ILE A 141 16.71 -13.16 5.02
CA ILE A 141 16.15 -12.23 4.03
C ILE A 141 14.72 -11.84 4.42
N ILE A 142 13.88 -12.83 4.69
CA ILE A 142 12.46 -12.56 5.03
C ILE A 142 12.35 -11.71 6.30
N LEU A 143 13.22 -11.95 7.29
CA LEU A 143 13.17 -11.27 8.59
C LEU A 143 13.78 -9.86 8.58
N SER A 144 14.80 -9.60 7.76
CA SER A 144 15.64 -8.40 7.92
C SER A 144 15.80 -7.53 6.68
N TYR A 145 15.50 -8.04 5.47
CA TYR A 145 15.75 -7.27 4.25
C TYR A 145 14.60 -6.28 4.02
N PRO A 146 14.86 -4.95 3.98
CA PRO A 146 13.82 -3.94 3.87
C PRO A 146 13.03 -4.04 2.56
N CYS A 147 13.65 -4.58 1.50
CA CYS A 147 13.00 -4.74 0.22
C CYS A 147 11.85 -5.77 0.24
N ILE A 148 11.86 -6.73 1.17
CA ILE A 148 10.77 -7.72 1.29
C ILE A 148 9.47 -7.01 1.67
N GLU A 149 9.49 -6.15 2.68
CA GLU A 149 8.31 -5.37 3.06
C GLU A 149 7.86 -4.41 1.94
N ALA A 150 8.81 -3.73 1.29
CA ALA A 150 8.49 -2.79 0.21
C ALA A 150 7.85 -3.49 -1.01
N ILE A 151 8.43 -4.60 -1.47
CA ILE A 151 7.95 -5.36 -2.63
C ILE A 151 6.63 -6.06 -2.30
N ALA A 152 6.48 -6.67 -1.11
CA ALA A 152 5.23 -7.28 -0.67
C ALA A 152 4.09 -6.26 -0.61
N THR A 153 4.35 -5.10 -0.01
CA THR A 153 3.38 -4.00 0.04
C THR A 153 3.02 -3.52 -1.36
N TYR A 154 4.02 -3.34 -2.24
CA TYR A 154 3.78 -2.97 -3.63
C TYR A 154 2.89 -3.99 -4.34
N ARG A 155 3.14 -5.30 -4.22
CA ARG A 155 2.34 -6.31 -4.94
C ARG A 155 0.88 -6.34 -4.50
N ILE A 156 0.61 -6.15 -3.21
CA ILE A 156 -0.75 -5.98 -2.68
C ILE A 156 -1.38 -4.69 -3.22
N ALA A 157 -0.68 -3.56 -3.08
CA ALA A 157 -1.17 -2.26 -3.49
C ALA A 157 -1.40 -2.18 -5.01
N HIS A 158 -0.56 -2.83 -5.81
CA HIS A 158 -0.67 -2.91 -7.26
C HIS A 158 -1.94 -3.62 -7.69
N LEU A 159 -2.30 -4.74 -7.04
CA LEU A 159 -3.57 -5.41 -7.30
C LEU A 159 -4.74 -4.46 -7.04
N LEU A 160 -4.79 -3.84 -5.86
CA LEU A 160 -5.86 -2.90 -5.50
C LEU A 160 -5.92 -1.70 -6.46
N TYR A 161 -4.77 -1.18 -6.89
CA TYR A 161 -4.69 -0.12 -7.89
C TYR A 161 -5.23 -0.59 -9.26
N SER A 162 -4.89 -1.81 -9.67
CA SER A 162 -5.28 -2.36 -10.98
C SER A 162 -6.79 -2.61 -11.11
N ILE A 163 -7.48 -2.81 -9.99
CA ILE A 163 -8.94 -2.94 -9.90
C ILE A 163 -9.62 -1.63 -9.44
N ASP A 164 -8.94 -0.50 -9.65
CA ASP A 164 -9.48 0.85 -9.51
C ASP A 164 -9.81 1.30 -8.07
N VAL A 165 -9.23 0.67 -7.04
CA VAL A 165 -9.40 1.11 -5.64
C VAL A 165 -8.68 2.45 -5.45
N PRO A 166 -9.41 3.53 -5.11
CA PRO A 166 -8.79 4.83 -4.87
C PRO A 166 -8.10 4.89 -3.51
N ILE A 167 -7.07 5.74 -3.40
CA ILE A 167 -6.40 6.16 -2.15
C ILE A 167 -5.66 5.06 -1.39
N ILE A 168 -6.30 3.94 -1.03
CA ILE A 168 -5.74 2.84 -0.23
C ILE A 168 -4.41 2.33 -0.80
N PRO A 169 -4.26 2.05 -2.11
CA PRO A 169 -2.97 1.59 -2.66
C PRO A 169 -1.81 2.55 -2.37
N ARG A 170 -2.07 3.86 -2.48
CA ARG A 170 -1.05 4.88 -2.24
C ARG A 170 -0.75 5.02 -0.75
N VAL A 171 -1.75 4.93 0.12
CA VAL A 171 -1.53 4.92 1.57
C VAL A 171 -0.63 3.75 1.97
N MET A 172 -0.85 2.57 1.39
CA MET A 172 0.00 1.40 1.62
C MET A 172 1.44 1.63 1.13
N SER A 173 1.62 2.11 -0.11
CA SER A 173 2.96 2.32 -0.67
C SER A 173 3.75 3.40 0.09
N GLU A 174 3.11 4.49 0.51
CA GLU A 174 3.75 5.55 1.32
C GLU A 174 4.15 5.04 2.71
N ARG A 175 3.40 4.09 3.28
CA ARG A 175 3.79 3.44 4.53
C ARG A 175 5.09 2.63 4.35
N ALA A 176 5.16 1.84 3.29
CA ALA A 176 6.38 1.08 2.96
C ALA A 176 7.56 2.03 2.69
N HIS A 177 7.32 3.12 1.95
CA HIS A 177 8.33 4.17 1.73
C HIS A 177 8.84 4.74 3.06
N SER A 178 7.94 5.10 3.98
CA SER A 178 8.32 5.63 5.29
C SER A 178 9.13 4.65 6.13
N ARG A 179 8.94 3.33 5.99
CA ARG A 179 9.64 2.31 6.79
C ARG A 179 10.97 1.85 6.17
N THR A 180 11.10 1.93 4.85
CA THR A 180 12.21 1.30 4.11
C THR A 180 13.06 2.30 3.31
N GLY A 181 12.53 3.50 3.05
CA GLY A 181 13.11 4.46 2.11
C GLY A 181 12.95 4.08 0.63
N ILE A 182 12.18 3.04 0.31
CA ILE A 182 11.91 2.57 -1.06
C ILE A 182 10.52 3.09 -1.47
N ASP A 183 10.47 4.03 -2.42
CA ASP A 183 9.22 4.57 -2.98
C ASP A 183 8.84 3.83 -4.26
N ILE A 184 7.77 3.03 -4.21
CA ILE A 184 7.23 2.33 -5.38
C ILE A 184 5.79 2.77 -5.58
N HIS A 185 5.52 3.46 -6.68
CA HIS A 185 4.15 3.80 -7.02
C HIS A 185 3.32 2.54 -7.29
N PRO A 186 2.09 2.41 -6.73
CA PRO A 186 1.28 1.20 -6.90
C PRO A 186 0.86 0.96 -8.37
N GLY A 187 0.93 1.98 -9.22
CA GLY A 187 0.67 1.86 -10.66
C GLY A 187 1.81 1.23 -11.48
N ALA A 188 3.03 1.17 -10.94
CA ALA A 188 4.18 0.58 -11.63
C ALA A 188 3.90 -0.90 -11.97
N LYS A 189 4.47 -1.41 -13.06
CA LYS A 189 4.34 -2.82 -13.48
C LYS A 189 5.67 -3.53 -13.31
N ILE A 190 5.78 -4.43 -12.33
CA ILE A 190 7.03 -5.08 -11.96
C ILE A 190 6.90 -6.60 -12.06
N GLY A 191 7.73 -7.21 -12.91
CA GLY A 191 7.81 -8.65 -13.10
C GLY A 191 8.27 -9.44 -11.86
N PRO A 192 8.24 -10.78 -11.92
CA PRO A 192 8.73 -11.65 -10.85
C PRO A 192 10.27 -11.65 -10.77
N ARG A 193 10.81 -12.21 -9.70
CA ARG A 193 12.27 -12.24 -9.42
C ARG A 193 12.87 -10.84 -9.40
N PHE A 194 12.18 -9.92 -8.73
CA PHE A 194 12.60 -8.54 -8.55
C PHE A 194 13.31 -8.39 -7.22
N PHE A 195 14.49 -7.76 -7.22
CA PHE A 195 15.28 -7.56 -6.02
C PHE A 195 15.76 -6.11 -5.94
N ILE A 196 15.63 -5.51 -4.77
CA ILE A 196 16.21 -4.20 -4.46
C ILE A 196 17.22 -4.43 -3.33
N ASP A 197 18.49 -4.19 -3.61
CA ASP A 197 19.57 -4.31 -2.64
C ASP A 197 19.79 -2.97 -1.92
N HIS A 198 19.86 -3.01 -0.59
CA HIS A 198 19.84 -1.86 0.36
C HIS A 198 18.61 -0.93 0.26
N GLY A 199 18.32 -0.40 -0.93
CA GLY A 199 17.04 0.19 -1.31
C GLY A 199 16.76 1.64 -0.90
N THR A 200 17.42 2.20 0.12
CA THR A 200 17.14 3.57 0.55
C THR A 200 17.29 4.58 -0.61
N GLY A 201 16.27 5.40 -0.84
CA GLY A 201 16.24 6.42 -1.90
C GLY A 201 15.87 5.89 -3.28
N VAL A 202 15.44 4.63 -3.41
CA VAL A 202 14.86 4.12 -4.66
C VAL A 202 13.49 4.79 -4.90
N VAL A 203 13.25 5.22 -6.14
CA VAL A 203 11.98 5.80 -6.59
C VAL A 203 11.54 5.15 -7.89
N ILE A 204 10.34 4.56 -7.93
CA ILE A 204 9.75 3.90 -9.10
C ILE A 204 8.39 4.55 -9.42
N GLY A 205 8.30 5.23 -10.57
CA GLY A 205 7.15 6.03 -10.98
C GLY A 205 5.94 5.22 -11.46
N GLU A 206 4.79 5.89 -11.55
CA GLU A 206 3.47 5.29 -11.83
C GLU A 206 3.40 4.45 -13.11
N THR A 207 4.05 4.87 -14.19
CA THR A 207 3.97 4.16 -15.47
C THR A 207 5.15 3.22 -15.72
N CYS A 208 6.09 3.15 -14.77
CA CYS A 208 7.31 2.37 -14.93
C CYS A 208 6.96 0.91 -15.21
N THR A 209 7.63 0.30 -16.19
CA THR A 209 7.52 -1.12 -16.50
C THR A 209 8.88 -1.78 -16.33
N ILE A 210 8.97 -2.72 -15.40
CA ILE A 210 10.18 -3.47 -15.03
C ILE A 210 9.93 -4.94 -15.36
N GLY A 211 10.85 -5.55 -16.10
CA GLY A 211 10.77 -6.95 -16.50
C GLY A 211 11.08 -7.95 -15.37
N ARG A 212 11.25 -9.23 -15.76
CA ARG A 212 11.68 -10.31 -14.85
C ARG A 212 13.18 -10.25 -14.56
N ASN A 213 13.61 -10.71 -13.38
CA ASN A 213 15.03 -10.82 -13.00
C ASN A 213 15.76 -9.47 -12.95
N VAL A 214 15.08 -8.41 -12.54
CA VAL A 214 15.71 -7.09 -12.39
C VAL A 214 16.21 -6.91 -10.97
N LYS A 215 17.45 -6.45 -10.84
CA LYS A 215 18.05 -6.01 -9.59
C LYS A 215 18.29 -4.50 -9.61
N LEU A 216 17.84 -3.80 -8.58
CA LEU A 216 18.15 -2.39 -8.34
C LEU A 216 19.00 -2.24 -7.08
N TYR A 217 19.68 -1.10 -6.97
CA TYR A 217 20.46 -0.68 -5.81
C TYR A 217 19.87 0.61 -5.22
N GLN A 218 20.38 1.04 -4.06
CA GLN A 218 20.01 2.29 -3.40
C GLN A 218 20.08 3.51 -4.33
N GLY A 219 19.18 4.48 -4.12
CA GLY A 219 19.17 5.76 -4.86
C GLY A 219 18.73 5.71 -6.32
N VAL A 220 18.41 4.53 -6.87
CA VAL A 220 17.94 4.42 -8.27
C VAL A 220 16.60 5.13 -8.45
N THR A 221 16.51 6.00 -9.45
CA THR A 221 15.26 6.67 -9.84
C THR A 221 14.81 6.22 -11.22
N LEU A 222 13.62 5.61 -11.29
CA LEU A 222 12.88 5.29 -12.50
C LEU A 222 11.63 6.18 -12.57
N GLY A 223 11.85 7.46 -12.82
CA GLY A 223 10.82 8.51 -12.83
C GLY A 223 10.66 9.19 -14.19
N ALA A 224 9.90 10.28 -14.22
CA ALA A 224 9.66 11.09 -15.42
C ALA A 224 10.51 12.36 -15.43
N LEU A 225 10.72 12.93 -16.63
CA LEU A 225 11.29 14.27 -16.78
C LEU A 225 10.26 15.33 -16.31
N SER A 226 10.73 16.29 -15.54
CA SER A 226 9.93 17.46 -15.16
C SER A 226 9.70 18.36 -16.37
N VAL A 227 8.59 18.16 -17.08
CA VAL A 227 8.14 19.08 -18.14
C VAL A 227 7.25 20.14 -17.52
N VAL A 228 7.81 21.34 -17.38
CA VAL A 228 7.06 22.57 -17.10
C VAL A 228 6.38 23.05 -18.37
N ASP A 229 5.19 23.64 -18.25
CA ASP A 229 4.59 24.38 -19.35
C ASP A 229 5.30 25.73 -19.58
N LYS A 230 4.82 26.50 -20.56
CA LYS A 230 5.41 27.80 -20.91
C LYS A 230 5.33 28.83 -19.76
N ASP A 231 4.47 28.58 -18.78
CA ASP A 231 4.22 29.45 -17.63
C ASP A 231 4.96 28.94 -16.37
N GLY A 232 5.78 27.89 -16.50
CA GLY A 232 6.57 27.32 -15.41
C GLY A 232 5.78 26.38 -14.49
N ASN A 233 4.54 26.04 -14.82
CA ASN A 233 3.73 25.14 -14.01
C ASN A 233 4.02 23.68 -14.36
N LEU A 234 4.01 22.82 -13.34
CA LEU A 234 4.03 21.37 -13.55
C LEU A 234 2.73 20.95 -14.24
N LYS A 235 2.83 20.36 -15.42
CA LYS A 235 1.70 19.71 -16.09
C LYS A 235 1.21 18.53 -15.25
N LYS A 236 -0.01 18.63 -14.70
CA LYS A 236 -0.66 17.60 -13.87
C LYS A 236 -1.69 16.81 -14.69
N GLY A 237 -1.90 15.53 -14.34
CA GLY A 237 -3.01 14.70 -14.88
C GLY A 237 -2.68 13.85 -16.10
N GLU A 238 -1.48 13.97 -16.65
CA GLU A 238 -0.97 13.06 -17.68
C GLU A 238 -0.11 11.97 -17.02
N LYS A 239 -0.44 10.70 -17.27
CA LYS A 239 0.42 9.57 -16.89
C LYS A 239 1.73 9.67 -17.68
N ARG A 240 2.88 9.57 -16.99
CA ARG A 240 4.22 9.72 -17.56
C ARG A 240 5.15 8.63 -17.13
#